data_AF-A0A5K1FC05-F1
#
_entry.id   AF-A0A5K1FC05-F1
#
_cell.length_a   1.000
_cell.length_b   1.000
_cell.length_c   1.000
_cell.angle_alpha   90.00
_cell.angle_beta   90.00
_cell.angle_gamma   90.00
#
_symmetry.space_group_name_H-M   'P 1'
#
loop_
_entity.id
_entity.type
_entity.pdbx_description
1 polymer ?
#
loop_
_entity_poly.entity_id
_entity_poly.type
_entity_poly.pdbx_seq_one_letter_code
_entity_poly.pdbx_strand_id
1 'polypeptide(L)' 'GGDGNGNGSPSDGERKRMKRGGRSRKFDVEISFAAKIPLRQIEAAMRGEDSGQEALRVLDIILRQHAAK' A
#
# COMPACT_ATOMS: atom_id res chain seq x y z
N GLY A 1 3.58 -25.43 -57.15
CA GLY A 1 3.66 -26.61 -56.26
C GLY A 1 5.08 -26.73 -55.74
N GLY A 2 5.24 -27.17 -54.48
CA GLY A 2 6.53 -27.45 -53.83
C GLY A 2 7.11 -26.23 -53.12
N ASP A 3 6.85 -25.92 -51.85
CA ASP A 3 7.21 -26.61 -50.58
C ASP A 3 8.64 -26.36 -50.10
N GLY A 4 8.75 -25.84 -48.87
CA GLY A 4 9.84 -26.19 -47.96
C GLY A 4 10.90 -25.11 -47.67
N ASN A 5 10.62 -24.19 -46.75
CA ASN A 5 11.69 -23.64 -45.91
C ASN A 5 11.20 -23.44 -44.47
N GLY A 6 10.84 -24.54 -43.83
CA GLY A 6 10.63 -24.61 -42.39
C GLY A 6 11.95 -24.86 -41.67
N ASN A 7 12.83 -23.86 -41.60
CA ASN A 7 14.08 -23.94 -40.85
C ASN A 7 14.11 -22.92 -39.70
N GLY A 8 13.14 -23.01 -38.80
CA GLY A 8 13.16 -22.33 -37.51
C GLY A 8 13.44 -23.35 -36.41
N SER A 9 14.71 -23.65 -36.14
CA SER A 9 15.08 -24.33 -34.90
C SER A 9 14.52 -23.54 -33.72
N PRO A 10 13.92 -24.18 -32.69
CA PRO A 10 13.47 -23.44 -31.51
C PRO A 10 14.72 -22.90 -30.83
N SER A 11 14.98 -21.60 -31.01
CA SER A 11 16.09 -20.98 -30.30
C SER A 11 15.77 -21.12 -28.81
N ASP A 12 16.66 -21.78 -28.07
CA ASP A 12 16.67 -21.85 -26.60
C ASP A 12 16.70 -20.46 -25.93
N GLY A 13 16.79 -19.38 -26.72
CA GLY A 13 16.70 -17.98 -26.34
C GLY A 13 15.27 -17.46 -26.13
N GLU A 14 14.23 -18.22 -26.47
CA GLU A 14 12.84 -17.85 -26.21
C GLU A 14 12.38 -18.20 -24.77
N ARG A 15 13.33 -18.30 -23.84
CA ARG A 15 13.05 -18.24 -22.40
C ARG A 15 12.66 -16.82 -22.02
N LYS A 16 11.48 -16.43 -22.52
CA LYS A 16 10.43 -15.64 -21.89
C LYS A 16 10.99 -14.95 -20.66
N ARG A 17 11.45 -13.70 -20.84
CA ARG A 17 11.99 -12.83 -19.77
C ARG A 17 11.26 -13.14 -18.48
N MET A 18 11.84 -14.01 -17.64
CA MET A 18 11.24 -14.37 -16.37
C MET A 18 11.31 -13.08 -15.59
N LYS A 19 10.16 -12.40 -15.48
CA LYS A 19 9.99 -11.17 -14.74
C LYS A 19 10.60 -11.44 -13.39
N ARG A 20 11.79 -10.85 -13.12
CA ARG A 20 12.52 -11.08 -11.87
C ARG A 20 11.50 -10.94 -10.75
N GLY A 21 11.21 -12.04 -10.04
CA GLY A 21 10.20 -12.08 -9.01
C GLY A 21 10.39 -10.89 -8.09
N GLY A 22 9.30 -10.19 -7.75
CA GLY A 22 9.37 -8.97 -6.94
C GLY A 22 10.26 -9.20 -5.74
N ARG A 23 11.23 -8.30 -5.50
CA ARG A 23 12.07 -8.37 -4.30
C ARG A 23 11.14 -8.33 -3.09
N SER A 24 11.03 -9.43 -2.36
CA SER A 24 10.40 -9.43 -1.05
C SER A 24 11.20 -8.47 -0.16
N ARG A 25 10.54 -7.45 0.37
CA ARG A 25 11.11 -6.58 1.40
C ARG A 25 10.54 -7.02 2.74
N LYS A 26 11.43 -7.16 3.73
CA LYS A 26 11.06 -7.32 5.13
C LYS A 26 11.10 -5.94 5.77
N PHE A 27 10.11 -5.64 6.60
CA PHE A 27 10.06 -4.43 7.40
C PHE A 27 9.91 -4.87 8.86
N ASP A 28 10.87 -4.48 9.68
CA ASP A 28 10.78 -4.66 11.12
C ASP A 28 9.95 -3.51 11.68
N VAL A 29 8.86 -3.83 12.39
CA VAL A 29 7.89 -2.86 12.89
C VAL A 29 7.70 -3.07 14.39
N GLU A 30 7.76 -1.98 15.15
CA GLU A 30 7.44 -1.93 16.58
C GLU A 30 6.18 -1.09 16.79
N ILE A 31 5.26 -1.55 17.64
CA ILE A 31 4.03 -0.83 17.98
C ILE A 31 4.02 -0.61 19.49
N SER A 32 4.14 0.66 19.89
CA SER A 32 4.08 1.08 21.29
C SER A 32 2.83 1.90 21.57
N PHE A 33 2.32 1.81 22.80
CA PHE A 33 1.22 2.67 23.25
C PHE A 33 1.71 4.12 23.38
N ALA A 34 1.06 5.04 22.65
CA ALA A 34 1.41 6.46 22.70
C ALA A 34 0.57 7.22 23.74
N ALA A 35 -0.76 7.12 23.66
CA ALA A 35 -1.68 7.83 24.53
C ALA A 35 -3.10 7.26 24.48
N LYS A 36 -3.92 7.61 25.48
CA LYS A 36 -5.37 7.37 25.47
C LYS A 36 -6.09 8.66 25.10
N ILE A 37 -6.94 8.59 24.07
CA ILE A 37 -7.74 9.72 23.60
C ILE A 37 -9.22 9.41 23.87
N PRO A 38 -9.89 10.18 24.74
CA PRO A 38 -11.33 10.06 24.96
C PRO A 38 -12.13 10.31 23.67
N LEU A 39 -13.11 9.45 23.38
CA LEU A 39 -13.97 9.60 22.20
C LEU A 39 -14.70 10.95 22.16
N ARG A 40 -15.10 11.48 23.33
CA ARG A 40 -15.70 12.82 23.46
C ARG A 40 -14.82 13.94 22.89
N GLN A 41 -13.49 13.80 22.94
CA GLN A 41 -12.59 14.80 22.35
C GLN A 41 -12.59 14.71 20.83
N ILE A 42 -12.72 13.50 20.27
CA ILE A 42 -12.87 13.30 18.82
C ILE A 42 -14.22 13.88 18.35
N GLU A 43 -15.29 13.66 19.13
CA GLU A 43 -16.60 14.25 18.83
C GLU A 43 -16.56 15.79 18.84
N ALA A 44 -15.91 16.39 19.86
CA ALA A 44 -15.68 17.83 19.90
C ALA A 44 -14.89 18.30 18.67
N ALA A 45 -13.86 17.57 18.24
CA ALA A 45 -13.10 17.87 17.02
C ALA A 45 -13.99 17.84 15.76
N MET A 46 -14.89 16.86 15.66
CA MET A 46 -15.85 16.77 14.55
C MET A 46 -16.85 17.94 14.52
N ARG A 47 -17.19 18.48 15.70
CA ARG A 47 -18.06 19.65 15.84
C ARG A 47 -17.34 20.98 15.61
N GLY A 48 -16.02 20.96 15.42
CA GLY A 48 -15.19 22.16 15.29
C GLY A 48 -14.93 22.87 16.62
N GLU A 49 -15.14 22.18 17.75
CA GLU A 49 -14.84 22.68 19.09
C GLU A 49 -13.35 22.53 19.43
N ASP A 50 -12.89 23.29 20.43
CA ASP A 50 -11.53 23.15 20.94
C ASP A 50 -11.37 21.81 21.68
N SER A 51 -10.79 20.86 20.98
CA SER A 51 -10.67 19.44 21.34
C SER A 51 -9.23 19.01 21.62
N GLY A 52 -8.29 19.94 21.48
CA GLY A 52 -6.87 19.70 21.56
C GLY A 52 -6.28 19.07 20.28
N GLN A 53 -4.97 19.23 20.12
CA GLN A 53 -4.26 18.84 18.89
C GLN A 53 -4.28 17.33 18.63
N GLU A 54 -4.30 16.50 19.67
CA GLU A 54 -4.26 15.05 19.51
C GLU A 54 -5.57 14.51 18.90
N ALA A 55 -6.71 15.07 19.31
CA ALA A 55 -8.02 14.70 18.77
C ALA A 55 -8.13 15.09 17.28
N LEU A 56 -7.63 16.27 16.91
CA LEU A 56 -7.55 16.72 15.52
C LEU A 56 -6.65 15.82 14.67
N ARG A 57 -5.48 15.41 15.20
CA ARG A 57 -4.58 14.48 14.50
C ARG A 57 -5.23 13.12 14.24
N VAL A 58 -5.94 12.58 15.24
CA VAL A 58 -6.68 11.32 15.05
C VAL A 58 -7.77 11.47 14.00
N LEU A 59 -8.53 12.57 14.02
CA LEU A 59 -9.56 12.83 13.03
C LEU A 59 -8.97 12.93 11.61
N ASP A 60 -7.87 13.66 11.43
CA ASP A 60 -7.17 13.74 10.12
C ASP A 60 -6.70 12.37 9.64
N ILE A 61 -6.09 11.56 10.50
CA ILE A 61 -5.65 10.21 10.15
C ILE A 61 -6.83 9.35 9.68
N ILE A 62 -7.96 9.36 10.40
CA ILE A 62 -9.15 8.57 10.05
C ILE A 62 -9.68 8.99 8.68
N LEU A 63 -9.87 10.30 8.45
CA LEU A 63 -10.40 10.82 7.20
C LEU A 63 -9.45 10.54 6.02
N ARG A 64 -8.14 10.73 6.22
CA ARG A 64 -7.12 10.47 5.20
C ARG A 64 -7.03 8.99 4.84
N GLN A 65 -7.10 8.10 5.83
CA GLN A 65 -7.13 6.65 5.58
C GLN A 65 -8.40 6.22 4.86
N HIS A 66 -9.55 6.84 5.17
CA HIS A 66 -10.79 6.57 4.47
C HIS A 66 -10.73 7.00 3.00
N ALA A 67 -10.16 8.17 2.71
CA ALA A 67 -9.99 8.68 1.34
C ALA A 67 -8.93 7.94 0.51
N ALA A 68 -8.01 7.21 1.16
CA ALA A 68 -6.94 6.46 0.51
C ALA A 68 -7.31 5.00 0.17
N LYS A 69 -8.52 4.55 0.54
CA LYS A 69 -9.08 3.27 0.08
C LYS A 69 -9.65 3.40 -1.32
#